data_AF-A0A9E3X615-F1
#
_entry.id   AF-A0A9E3X615-F1
#
_cell.length_a   1.000
_cell.length_b   1.000
_cell.length_c   1.000
_cell.angle_alpha   90.00
_cell.angle_beta   90.00
_cell.angle_gamma   90.00
#
_symmetry.space_group_name_H-M   'P 1'
#
loop_
_entity.id
_entity.type
_entity.pdbx_description
1 polymer ?
#
loop_
_entity_poly.entity_id
_entity_poly.type
_entity_poly.pdbx_seq_one_letter_code
_entity_poly.pdbx_strand_id
1 'polypeptide(L)'
;AAISGERPQWQWTFQIGGAGARPLVDGASEPAPGDGETVDFSGAWYTNFAEVALQQDGATVSGHYTRYGQVENLRLTGAVTTNRLEGYFGEDPADRFFFVLGLDGNTLTGSWFSHSDDAHDWCGTRVGAGALPAGCGFSGNWLLSGGPGIDGQPDGPFMAQLEQIGSDVSGTVVAADPSATQPGAALVHGTIIANLGTVGAAPFYTASGLFTINGNSYSLRWTLLDFNSIQFQGCWATDTGVYPWCGWREDSVATIQCPTAPSCP
;
A
#
# COMPACT_ATOMS: atom_id res chain seq x y z
N ALA A 1 5.81 -4.94 45.88
CA ALA A 1 6.50 -3.82 45.23
C ALA A 1 5.88 -3.64 43.85
N ALA A 2 5.23 -2.51 43.60
CA ALA A 2 4.63 -2.23 42.30
C ALA A 2 5.73 -1.78 41.34
N ILE A 3 5.96 -2.53 40.26
CA ILE A 3 6.91 -2.17 39.22
C ILE A 3 6.13 -1.36 38.18
N SER A 4 6.18 -0.03 38.30
CA SER A 4 5.72 0.88 37.25
C SER A 4 6.76 0.92 36.14
N GLY A 5 6.66 0.00 35.18
CA GLY A 5 7.47 0.03 33.97
C GLY A 5 6.90 1.03 32.98
N GLU A 6 7.54 2.20 32.87
CA GLU A 6 7.29 3.15 31.78
C GLU A 6 7.60 2.45 30.45
N ARG A 7 6.65 2.47 29.51
CA ARG A 7 6.87 1.97 28.15
C ARG A 7 7.83 2.94 27.43
N PRO A 8 8.81 2.44 26.67
CA PRO A 8 9.69 3.31 25.89
C PRO A 8 8.85 4.14 24.91
N GLN A 9 8.92 5.46 25.04
CA GLN A 9 8.32 6.39 24.08
C GLN A 9 9.32 6.66 22.97
N TRP A 10 8.95 6.31 21.74
CA TRP A 10 9.75 6.61 20.56
C TRP A 10 9.50 8.07 20.16
N GLN A 11 10.56 8.90 20.17
CA GLN A 11 10.50 10.28 19.68
C GLN A 11 11.18 10.37 18.31
N TRP A 12 10.44 10.86 17.31
CA TRP A 12 10.95 11.19 15.99
C TRP A 12 11.07 12.71 15.86
N THR A 13 12.23 13.21 15.46
CA THR A 13 12.45 14.63 15.12
C THR A 13 12.52 14.77 13.60
N PHE A 14 11.61 15.55 13.02
CA PHE A 14 11.72 15.99 11.63
C PHE A 14 12.13 17.47 11.60
N GLN A 15 13.17 17.79 10.84
CA GLN A 15 13.55 19.17 10.53
C GLN A 15 12.68 19.68 9.39
N ILE A 16 11.78 20.61 9.70
CA ILE A 16 11.09 21.40 8.68
C ILE A 16 12.08 22.49 8.24
N GLY A 17 12.58 22.38 7.01
CA GLY A 17 13.40 23.41 6.38
C GLY A 17 12.64 24.74 6.34
N GLY A 18 13.20 25.77 6.98
CA GLY A 18 12.57 27.07 7.11
C GLY A 18 12.29 27.70 5.74
N ALA A 19 11.04 28.07 5.51
CA ALA A 19 10.62 28.90 4.39
C ALA A 19 11.28 30.28 4.52
N GLY A 20 12.28 30.56 3.69
CA GLY A 20 12.85 31.90 3.56
C GLY A 20 11.79 32.85 3.00
N ALA A 21 11.47 33.90 3.76
CA ALA A 21 10.59 34.97 3.31
C ALA A 21 11.17 35.65 2.06
N ARG A 22 10.47 35.57 0.94
CA ARG A 22 10.79 36.32 -0.27
C ARG A 22 10.28 37.76 -0.15
N PRO A 23 11.01 38.77 -0.67
CA PRO A 23 10.56 40.16 -0.68
C PRO A 23 9.31 40.32 -1.54
N LEU A 24 8.32 41.06 -1.03
CA LEU A 24 7.16 41.50 -1.79
C LEU A 24 7.61 42.54 -2.82
N VAL A 25 7.51 42.19 -4.10
CA VAL A 25 7.69 43.12 -5.22
C VAL A 25 6.30 43.61 -5.61
N ASP A 26 5.95 44.83 -5.19
CA ASP A 26 4.72 45.50 -5.58
C ASP A 26 4.81 45.92 -7.06
N GLY A 27 3.87 45.44 -7.90
CA GLY A 27 3.64 46.02 -9.22
C GLY A 27 3.51 45.07 -10.42
N ALA A 28 3.38 43.75 -10.22
CA ALA A 28 2.98 42.87 -11.31
C ALA A 28 1.44 42.83 -11.42
N SER A 29 0.91 43.29 -12.56
CA SER A 29 -0.47 43.04 -12.96
C SER A 29 -0.81 41.56 -12.78
N GLU A 30 -1.87 41.27 -12.03
CA GLU A 30 -2.42 39.93 -11.84
C GLU A 30 -2.60 39.29 -13.23
N PRO A 31 -1.90 38.18 -13.54
CA PRO A 31 -2.12 37.51 -14.81
C PRO A 31 -3.61 37.15 -14.88
N ALA A 32 -4.25 37.49 -16.01
CA ALA A 32 -5.59 36.99 -16.32
C ALA A 32 -5.61 35.48 -16.01
N PRO A 33 -6.71 34.92 -15.46
CA PRO A 33 -6.78 33.51 -15.10
C PRO A 33 -6.29 32.70 -16.29
N GLY A 34 -5.04 32.25 -16.20
CA GLY A 34 -4.35 31.62 -17.30
C GLY A 34 -5.15 30.40 -17.64
N ASP A 35 -5.37 30.16 -18.93
CA ASP A 35 -6.00 28.94 -19.45
C ASP A 35 -5.46 27.76 -18.63
N GLY A 36 -6.27 27.33 -17.66
CA GLY A 36 -5.76 26.56 -16.53
C GLY A 36 -5.05 25.35 -17.08
N GLU A 37 -3.75 25.22 -16.78
CA GLU A 37 -2.92 24.14 -17.30
C GLU A 37 -3.64 22.83 -16.99
N THR A 38 -4.25 22.26 -18.03
CA THR A 38 -5.04 21.05 -17.90
C THR A 38 -4.09 19.97 -17.45
N VAL A 39 -4.36 19.36 -16.29
CA VAL A 39 -3.49 18.28 -15.83
C VAL A 39 -3.52 17.14 -16.84
N ASP A 40 -2.38 16.46 -17.01
CA ASP A 40 -2.26 15.34 -17.93
C ASP A 40 -2.30 14.01 -17.15
N PHE A 41 -3.34 13.21 -17.35
CA PHE A 41 -3.45 11.86 -16.80
C PHE A 41 -2.78 10.80 -17.69
N SER A 42 -2.32 11.15 -18.89
CA SER A 42 -1.78 10.20 -19.87
C SER A 42 -0.57 9.43 -19.32
N GLY A 43 -0.39 8.19 -19.76
CA GLY A 43 0.75 7.35 -19.42
C GLY A 43 0.35 6.10 -18.64
N ALA A 44 1.38 5.42 -18.13
CA ALA A 44 1.23 4.21 -17.33
C ALA A 44 1.33 4.52 -15.84
N TRP A 45 0.53 3.80 -15.06
CA TRP A 45 0.38 3.96 -13.62
C TRP A 45 0.38 2.61 -12.92
N TYR A 46 1.04 2.56 -11.77
CA TYR A 46 0.86 1.49 -10.79
C TYR A 46 -0.16 1.92 -9.76
N THR A 47 -1.07 1.04 -9.38
CA THR A 47 -2.06 1.27 -8.33
C THR A 47 -1.96 0.21 -7.24
N ASN A 48 -2.78 0.33 -6.18
CA ASN A 48 -2.84 -0.67 -5.13
C ASN A 48 -3.13 -2.11 -5.62
N PHE A 49 -3.82 -2.31 -6.75
CA PHE A 49 -4.18 -3.65 -7.23
C PHE A 49 -4.11 -3.88 -8.75
N ALA A 50 -3.75 -2.86 -9.53
CA ALA A 50 -3.73 -2.93 -10.99
C ALA A 50 -2.66 -2.05 -11.65
N GLU A 51 -2.30 -2.41 -12.86
CA GLU A 51 -1.63 -1.52 -13.80
C GLU A 51 -2.70 -0.76 -14.61
N VAL A 52 -2.51 0.54 -14.81
CA VAL A 52 -3.44 1.39 -15.54
C VAL A 52 -2.69 2.10 -16.66
N ALA A 53 -3.25 2.10 -17.86
CA ALA A 53 -2.73 2.84 -19.01
C ALA A 53 -3.80 3.81 -19.51
N LEU A 54 -3.48 5.11 -19.51
CA LEU A 54 -4.39 6.20 -19.88
C LEU A 54 -3.85 6.97 -21.09
N GLN A 55 -4.78 7.43 -21.93
CA GLN A 55 -4.55 8.35 -23.02
C GLN A 55 -5.53 9.51 -22.90
N GLN A 56 -5.03 10.73 -22.79
CA GLN A 56 -5.82 11.96 -22.72
C GLN A 56 -5.80 12.71 -24.05
N ASP A 57 -6.98 13.14 -24.50
CA ASP A 57 -7.19 14.05 -25.62
C ASP A 57 -8.09 15.21 -25.16
N GLY A 58 -7.46 16.35 -24.88
CA GLY A 58 -8.12 17.49 -24.25
C GLY A 58 -8.69 17.12 -22.88
N ALA A 59 -10.02 17.24 -22.75
CA ALA A 59 -10.75 16.87 -21.54
C ALA A 59 -11.20 15.40 -21.51
N THR A 60 -10.99 14.63 -22.57
CA THR A 60 -11.44 13.22 -22.63
C THR A 60 -10.27 12.30 -22.30
N VAL A 61 -10.51 11.28 -21.48
CA VAL A 61 -9.53 10.22 -21.20
C VAL A 61 -10.13 8.88 -21.56
N SER A 62 -9.33 8.06 -22.25
CA SER A 62 -9.62 6.64 -22.46
C SER A 62 -8.44 5.81 -22.00
N GLY A 63 -8.67 4.55 -21.67
CA GLY A 63 -7.62 3.69 -21.17
C GLY A 63 -8.09 2.29 -20.84
N HIS A 64 -7.26 1.56 -20.12
CA HIS A 64 -7.61 0.28 -19.54
C HIS A 64 -6.83 0.07 -18.24
N TYR A 65 -7.28 -0.90 -17.45
CA TYR A 65 -6.51 -1.44 -16.35
C TYR A 65 -6.47 -2.96 -16.37
N THR A 66 -5.38 -3.50 -15.82
CA THR A 66 -5.14 -4.93 -15.68
C THR A 66 -4.83 -5.20 -14.22
N ARG A 67 -5.66 -6.02 -13.56
CA ARG A 67 -5.41 -6.40 -12.17
C ARG A 67 -4.15 -7.26 -12.09
N TYR A 68 -3.37 -7.12 -11.02
CA TYR A 68 -2.15 -7.91 -10.86
C TYR A 68 -2.47 -9.42 -10.84
N GLY A 69 -1.69 -10.18 -11.63
CA GLY A 69 -1.89 -11.61 -11.82
C GLY A 69 -3.13 -12.00 -12.64
N GLN A 70 -3.75 -11.06 -13.34
CA GLN A 70 -4.82 -11.32 -14.31
C GLN A 70 -4.39 -10.95 -15.71
N VAL A 71 -5.13 -11.50 -16.68
CA VAL A 71 -4.97 -11.20 -18.12
C VAL A 71 -6.09 -10.32 -18.65
N GLU A 72 -7.16 -10.12 -17.88
CA GLU A 72 -8.31 -9.31 -18.29
C GLU A 72 -7.96 -7.83 -18.23
N ASN A 73 -8.24 -7.15 -19.36
CA ASN A 73 -8.11 -5.71 -19.51
C ASN A 73 -9.49 -5.08 -19.47
N LEU A 74 -9.74 -4.27 -18.44
CA LEU A 74 -11.01 -3.57 -18.28
C LEU A 74 -10.86 -2.14 -18.78
N ARG A 75 -11.73 -1.75 -19.71
CA ARG A 75 -11.72 -0.42 -20.32
C ARG A 75 -12.01 0.66 -19.29
N LEU A 76 -11.39 1.83 -19.46
CA LEU A 76 -11.70 3.07 -18.74
C LEU A 76 -12.10 4.14 -19.75
N THR A 77 -13.17 4.88 -19.45
CA THR A 77 -13.57 6.08 -20.20
C THR A 77 -14.00 7.16 -19.22
N GLY A 78 -13.51 8.39 -19.38
CA GLY A 78 -13.84 9.48 -18.48
C GLY A 78 -13.51 10.86 -19.04
N ALA A 79 -13.76 11.87 -18.22
CA ALA A 79 -13.48 13.26 -18.52
C ALA A 79 -12.73 13.95 -17.37
N VAL A 80 -11.82 14.86 -17.73
CA VAL A 80 -11.00 15.63 -16.80
C VAL A 80 -11.63 16.99 -16.53
N THR A 81 -11.76 17.33 -15.25
CA THR A 81 -12.09 18.67 -14.76
C THR A 81 -11.06 19.09 -13.73
N THR A 82 -10.28 20.12 -14.03
CA THR A 82 -9.16 20.58 -13.19
C THR A 82 -8.13 19.46 -12.98
N ASN A 83 -8.04 18.88 -11.78
CA ASN A 83 -7.11 17.80 -11.43
C ASN A 83 -7.83 16.47 -11.18
N ARG A 84 -9.08 16.35 -11.65
CA ARG A 84 -9.95 15.21 -11.37
C ARG A 84 -10.40 14.56 -12.67
N LEU A 85 -10.14 13.27 -12.80
CA LEU A 85 -10.69 12.42 -13.86
C LEU A 85 -11.88 11.66 -13.29
N GLU A 86 -13.07 11.78 -13.89
CA GLU A 86 -14.24 10.99 -13.53
C GLU A 86 -14.75 10.19 -14.72
N GLY A 87 -15.26 8.99 -14.49
CA GLY A 87 -15.68 8.12 -15.57
C GLY A 87 -16.33 6.82 -15.12
N TYR A 88 -16.31 5.84 -16.00
CA TYR A 88 -16.76 4.48 -15.73
C TYR A 88 -15.77 3.45 -16.31
N PHE A 89 -15.80 2.25 -15.75
CA PHE A 89 -14.99 1.12 -16.20
C PHE A 89 -15.85 0.01 -16.79
N GLY A 90 -15.28 -0.77 -17.72
CA GLY A 90 -16.02 -1.79 -18.46
C GLY A 90 -17.06 -1.18 -19.42
N GLU A 91 -18.20 -1.85 -19.54
CA GLU A 91 -19.29 -1.48 -20.47
C GLU A 91 -20.53 -0.91 -19.76
N ASP A 92 -20.57 -0.93 -18.42
CA ASP A 92 -21.70 -0.42 -17.63
C ASP A 92 -21.38 0.98 -17.06
N PRO A 93 -22.12 2.04 -17.42
CA PRO A 93 -21.97 3.36 -16.82
C PRO A 93 -22.22 3.43 -15.29
N ALA A 94 -22.83 2.39 -14.70
CA ALA A 94 -23.00 2.29 -13.25
C ALA A 94 -21.69 1.95 -12.52
N ASP A 95 -20.73 1.33 -13.20
CA ASP A 95 -19.40 0.98 -12.68
C ASP A 95 -18.48 2.20 -12.73
N ARG A 96 -18.69 3.13 -11.80
CA ARG A 96 -18.10 4.48 -11.82
C ARG A 96 -16.72 4.51 -11.18
N PHE A 97 -15.91 5.48 -11.57
CA PHE A 97 -14.66 5.80 -10.87
C PHE A 97 -14.35 7.29 -10.89
N PHE A 98 -13.45 7.69 -10.00
CA PHE A 98 -12.69 8.92 -10.17
C PHE A 98 -11.23 8.76 -9.74
N PHE A 99 -10.37 9.59 -10.32
CA PHE A 99 -9.03 9.86 -9.86
C PHE A 99 -8.85 11.35 -9.58
N VAL A 100 -7.99 11.66 -8.63
CA VAL A 100 -7.50 12.99 -8.31
C VAL A 100 -5.98 12.95 -8.42
N LEU A 101 -5.44 13.75 -9.33
CA LEU A 101 -4.00 13.87 -9.53
C LEU A 101 -3.40 14.73 -8.41
N GLY A 102 -2.31 14.22 -7.82
CA GLY A 102 -1.49 14.96 -6.87
C GLY A 102 -0.80 16.16 -7.54
N LEU A 103 -0.43 17.15 -6.72
CA LEU A 103 0.27 18.36 -7.22
C LEU A 103 1.65 18.06 -7.79
N ASP A 104 2.25 16.93 -7.43
CA ASP A 104 3.50 16.43 -8.00
C ASP A 104 3.34 15.90 -9.44
N GLY A 105 2.09 15.78 -9.90
CA GLY A 105 1.74 15.18 -11.18
C GLY A 105 2.03 13.68 -11.27
N ASN A 106 2.53 13.05 -10.21
CA ASN A 106 3.08 11.69 -10.21
C ASN A 106 2.31 10.73 -9.32
N THR A 107 1.47 11.24 -8.43
CA THR A 107 0.60 10.42 -7.58
C THR A 107 -0.87 10.61 -7.97
N LEU A 108 -1.67 9.57 -7.75
CA LEU A 108 -3.12 9.67 -7.83
C LEU A 108 -3.77 9.05 -6.60
N THR A 109 -4.94 9.58 -6.26
CA THR A 109 -5.89 9.00 -5.31
C THR A 109 -7.25 8.92 -5.99
N GLY A 110 -8.19 8.16 -5.46
CA GLY A 110 -9.46 7.97 -6.13
C GLY A 110 -10.36 6.98 -5.42
N SER A 111 -11.52 6.74 -6.03
CA SER A 111 -12.36 5.61 -5.67
C SER A 111 -13.05 5.06 -6.91
N TRP A 112 -13.37 3.77 -6.88
CA TRP A 112 -14.28 3.13 -7.81
C TRP A 112 -15.50 2.58 -7.07
N PHE A 113 -16.59 2.47 -7.80
CA PHE A 113 -17.90 2.06 -7.31
C PHE A 113 -18.39 0.97 -8.24
N SER A 114 -18.67 -0.22 -7.70
CA SER A 114 -19.39 -1.22 -8.48
C SER A 114 -20.87 -0.85 -8.57
N HIS A 115 -21.64 -1.60 -9.35
CA HIS A 115 -23.11 -1.51 -9.33
C HIS A 115 -23.76 -1.57 -7.93
N SER A 116 -23.08 -2.09 -6.90
CA SER A 116 -23.55 -2.05 -5.50
C SER A 116 -23.40 -0.68 -4.80
N ASP A 117 -22.77 0.29 -5.46
CA ASP A 117 -22.35 1.60 -4.92
C ASP A 117 -21.37 1.52 -3.73
N ASP A 118 -20.78 0.34 -3.48
CA ASP A 118 -19.71 0.21 -2.51
C ASP A 118 -18.45 0.94 -3.00
N ALA A 119 -17.96 1.87 -2.18
CA ALA A 119 -16.78 2.66 -2.49
C ALA A 119 -15.50 1.88 -2.15
N HIS A 120 -14.61 1.81 -3.12
CA HIS A 120 -13.31 1.17 -2.98
C HIS A 120 -12.21 2.14 -3.41
N ASP A 121 -11.15 2.21 -2.63
CA ASP A 121 -10.10 3.20 -2.78
C ASP A 121 -9.15 2.83 -3.91
N TRP A 122 -8.78 3.87 -4.63
CA TRP A 122 -7.68 3.89 -5.57
C TRP A 122 -6.59 4.81 -5.06
N CYS A 123 -5.37 4.33 -5.21
CA CYS A 123 -4.19 5.11 -4.98
C CYS A 123 -3.10 4.55 -5.89
N GLY A 124 -2.23 5.42 -6.38
CA GLY A 124 -1.31 5.06 -7.44
C GLY A 124 -0.17 6.03 -7.61
N THR A 125 0.82 5.59 -8.37
CA THR A 125 1.99 6.36 -8.78
C THR A 125 2.28 6.11 -10.25
N ARG A 126 2.85 7.09 -10.96
CA ARG A 126 3.30 6.88 -12.34
C ARG A 126 4.37 5.81 -12.40
N VAL A 127 4.39 5.05 -13.49
CA VAL A 127 5.51 4.14 -13.76
C VAL A 127 6.81 4.95 -13.82
N GLY A 128 7.78 4.55 -13.01
CA GLY A 128 9.08 5.23 -12.87
C GLY A 128 9.15 6.30 -11.77
N ALA A 129 8.03 6.66 -11.12
CA ALA A 129 8.02 7.63 -10.02
C ALA A 129 8.38 7.03 -8.65
N GLY A 130 8.49 5.70 -8.55
CA GLY A 130 8.90 4.99 -7.34
C GLY A 130 7.80 4.11 -6.76
N ALA A 131 7.84 3.90 -5.44
CA ALA A 131 6.86 3.11 -4.71
C ALA A 131 5.52 3.84 -4.54
N LEU A 132 4.45 3.08 -4.32
CA LEU A 132 3.17 3.62 -3.91
C LEU A 132 3.29 4.38 -2.58
N PRO A 133 2.50 5.45 -2.36
CA PRO A 133 2.48 6.18 -1.08
C PRO A 133 2.18 5.26 0.12
N ALA A 134 2.67 5.62 1.30
CA ALA A 134 2.33 4.90 2.53
C ALA A 134 0.80 4.88 2.74
N GLY A 135 0.26 3.72 3.09
CA GLY A 135 -1.19 3.48 3.19
C GLY A 135 -1.82 2.97 1.89
N CYS A 136 -1.10 3.03 0.77
CA CYS A 136 -1.57 2.54 -0.52
C CYS A 136 -1.14 1.08 -0.78
N GLY A 137 -2.11 0.18 -1.00
CA GLY A 137 -1.82 -1.23 -1.27
C GLY A 137 -1.02 -1.84 -0.11
N PHE A 138 0.18 -2.36 -0.38
CA PHE A 138 1.06 -2.92 0.64
C PHE A 138 2.04 -1.88 1.23
N SER A 139 2.24 -0.72 0.57
CA SER A 139 3.21 0.29 1.00
C SER A 139 2.90 0.89 2.37
N GLY A 140 3.90 1.05 3.22
CA GLY A 140 3.82 1.69 4.54
C GLY A 140 4.23 0.79 5.70
N ASN A 141 3.95 1.26 6.92
CA ASN A 141 4.27 0.56 8.15
C ASN A 141 3.13 -0.36 8.60
N TRP A 142 3.47 -1.57 8.98
CA TRP A 142 2.56 -2.59 9.45
C TRP A 142 3.00 -3.14 10.80
N LEU A 143 2.09 -3.19 11.75
CA LEU A 143 2.19 -3.94 12.98
C LEU A 143 1.69 -5.35 12.72
N LEU A 144 2.45 -6.33 13.18
CA LEU A 144 2.26 -7.72 12.80
C LEU A 144 2.09 -8.62 14.03
N SER A 145 1.33 -9.70 13.88
CA SER A 145 1.05 -10.71 14.90
C SER A 145 1.03 -12.13 14.29
N GLY A 146 1.53 -13.13 15.02
CA GLY A 146 1.63 -14.52 14.52
C GLY A 146 2.87 -14.85 13.66
N GLY A 147 3.85 -13.95 13.63
CA GLY A 147 5.06 -14.11 12.84
C GLY A 147 6.00 -15.14 13.44
N PRO A 148 7.03 -15.56 12.68
CA PRO A 148 8.05 -16.46 13.18
C PRO A 148 8.82 -15.79 14.31
N GLY A 149 8.55 -16.20 15.55
CA GLY A 149 9.61 -16.22 16.57
C GLY A 149 10.68 -17.21 16.14
N ILE A 150 11.89 -17.07 16.67
CA ILE A 150 13.03 -17.96 16.36
C ILE A 150 12.68 -19.45 16.62
N ASP A 151 11.69 -19.74 17.48
CA ASP A 151 11.29 -21.09 17.87
C ASP A 151 9.88 -21.51 17.36
N GLY A 152 9.29 -20.76 16.41
CA GLY A 152 7.92 -21.04 15.93
C GLY A 152 6.81 -20.68 16.93
N GLN A 153 7.14 -20.00 18.03
CA GLN A 153 6.19 -19.36 18.93
C GLN A 153 5.97 -17.89 18.53
N PRO A 154 4.72 -17.40 18.50
CA PRO A 154 4.39 -16.03 18.12
C PRO A 154 4.62 -15.07 19.30
N ASP A 155 5.87 -14.71 19.58
CA ASP A 155 6.19 -13.86 20.74
C ASP A 155 6.75 -12.49 20.34
N GLY A 156 5.90 -11.47 20.49
CA GLY A 156 6.26 -10.05 20.43
C GLY A 156 5.66 -9.30 19.24
N PRO A 157 5.49 -7.96 19.33
CA PRO A 157 5.15 -7.15 18.18
C PRO A 157 6.33 -7.10 17.21
N PHE A 158 6.08 -7.35 15.93
CA PHE A 158 7.03 -7.15 14.86
C PHE A 158 6.46 -6.13 13.89
N MET A 159 7.34 -5.35 13.28
CA MET A 159 6.98 -4.29 12.34
C MET A 159 7.50 -4.64 10.96
N ALA A 160 6.70 -4.42 9.92
CA ALA A 160 7.18 -4.39 8.55
C ALA A 160 7.07 -2.98 7.98
N GLN A 161 8.13 -2.54 7.31
CA GLN A 161 8.10 -1.36 6.45
C GLN A 161 8.18 -1.85 5.01
N LEU A 162 7.09 -1.68 4.28
CA LEU A 162 6.93 -2.20 2.93
C LEU A 162 6.86 -1.09 1.89
N GLU A 163 7.32 -1.41 0.70
CA GLU A 163 7.20 -0.64 -0.53
C GLU A 163 6.60 -1.53 -1.62
N GLN A 164 5.60 -1.01 -2.32
CA GLN A 164 5.02 -1.65 -3.50
C GLN A 164 5.37 -0.85 -4.76
N ILE A 165 5.95 -1.52 -5.76
CA ILE A 165 6.23 -0.97 -7.09
C ILE A 165 5.60 -1.92 -8.11
N GLY A 166 4.48 -1.50 -8.70
CA GLY A 166 3.73 -2.40 -9.57
C GLY A 166 3.22 -3.63 -8.80
N SER A 167 3.50 -4.81 -9.33
CA SER A 167 3.20 -6.08 -8.66
C SER A 167 4.22 -6.46 -7.59
N ASP A 168 5.41 -5.85 -7.58
CA ASP A 168 6.46 -6.20 -6.62
C ASP A 168 6.19 -5.52 -5.27
N VAL A 169 6.27 -6.30 -4.20
CA VAL A 169 6.21 -5.84 -2.81
C VAL A 169 7.51 -6.24 -2.13
N SER A 170 8.22 -5.28 -1.55
CA SER A 170 9.45 -5.57 -0.82
C SER A 170 9.57 -4.71 0.43
N GLY A 171 10.43 -5.10 1.36
CA GLY A 171 10.62 -4.28 2.55
C GLY A 171 11.48 -4.94 3.62
N THR A 172 11.52 -4.28 4.77
CA THR A 172 12.24 -4.77 5.95
C THR A 172 11.26 -5.18 7.04
N VAL A 173 11.67 -6.15 7.84
CA VAL A 173 10.95 -6.57 9.04
C VAL A 173 11.87 -6.40 10.24
N VAL A 174 11.31 -5.90 11.34
CA VAL A 174 11.99 -5.79 12.62
C VAL A 174 11.19 -6.58 13.65
N ALA A 175 11.83 -7.56 14.26
CA ALA A 175 11.27 -8.39 15.31
C ALA A 175 12.12 -8.30 16.58
N ALA A 176 11.49 -8.51 17.75
CA ALA A 176 12.24 -8.69 18.98
C ALA A 176 13.04 -10.01 18.91
N ASP A 177 14.29 -10.00 19.35
CA ASP A 177 15.09 -11.21 19.52
C ASP A 177 14.56 -12.00 20.73
N PRO A 178 13.94 -13.18 20.54
CA PRO A 178 13.42 -13.99 21.64
C PRO A 178 14.53 -14.55 22.54
N SER A 179 15.79 -14.62 22.05
CA SER A 179 16.93 -15.04 22.87
C SER A 179 17.40 -13.95 23.83
N ALA A 180 16.94 -12.71 23.65
CA ALA A 180 17.33 -11.60 24.50
C ALA A 180 16.64 -11.70 25.88
N THR A 181 17.44 -11.98 26.89
CA THR A 181 17.00 -12.15 28.28
C THR A 181 16.81 -10.83 29.05
N GLN A 182 17.07 -9.68 28.42
CA GLN A 182 17.07 -8.37 29.07
C GLN A 182 16.02 -7.42 28.44
N PRO A 183 15.37 -6.55 29.25
CA PRO A 183 14.56 -5.44 28.74
C PRO A 183 15.40 -4.55 27.82
N GLY A 184 14.93 -4.30 26.60
CA GLY A 184 15.74 -3.70 25.52
C GLY A 184 16.35 -4.75 24.59
N ALA A 185 15.62 -5.84 24.37
CA ALA A 185 16.00 -6.97 23.52
C ALA A 185 16.64 -6.52 22.20
N ALA A 186 17.68 -7.24 21.78
CA ALA A 186 18.27 -7.06 20.46
C ALA A 186 17.15 -7.15 19.40
N LEU A 187 17.26 -6.36 18.35
CA LEU A 187 16.32 -6.40 17.24
C LEU A 187 16.88 -7.32 16.17
N VAL A 188 16.04 -8.21 15.67
CA VAL A 188 16.34 -9.01 14.50
C VAL A 188 15.77 -8.32 13.28
N HIS A 189 16.61 -8.18 12.26
CA HIS A 189 16.23 -7.60 10.98
C HIS A 189 16.01 -8.71 9.95
N GLY A 190 14.93 -8.58 9.19
CA GLY A 190 14.58 -9.44 8.08
C GLY A 190 14.17 -8.65 6.83
N THR A 191 13.90 -9.37 5.75
CA THR A 191 13.42 -8.81 4.49
C THR A 191 12.18 -9.54 4.00
N ILE A 192 11.31 -8.83 3.30
CA ILE A 192 10.19 -9.39 2.54
C ILE A 192 10.43 -9.11 1.07
N ILE A 193 10.21 -10.12 0.22
CA ILE A 193 10.14 -9.99 -1.23
C ILE A 193 8.95 -10.82 -1.68
N ALA A 194 7.91 -10.17 -2.21
CA ALA A 194 6.68 -10.78 -2.63
C ALA A 194 6.18 -10.16 -3.94
N ASN A 195 5.26 -10.86 -4.58
CA ASN A 195 4.63 -10.44 -5.83
C ASN A 195 3.12 -10.58 -5.71
N LEU A 196 2.40 -9.61 -6.27
CA LEU A 196 0.95 -9.63 -6.38
C LEU A 196 0.52 -10.56 -7.50
N GLY A 197 -0.39 -11.48 -7.14
CA GLY A 197 -1.01 -12.40 -8.10
C GLY A 197 -0.11 -13.60 -8.42
N THR A 198 -0.73 -14.80 -8.37
CA THR A 198 -0.38 -16.07 -9.06
C THR A 198 -0.80 -17.32 -8.28
N VAL A 199 -1.18 -17.23 -7.01
CA VAL A 199 -1.54 -18.43 -6.22
C VAL A 199 -3.04 -18.75 -6.29
N GLY A 200 -3.48 -19.37 -7.38
CA GLY A 200 -4.84 -19.92 -7.54
C GLY A 200 -5.95 -18.87 -7.68
N ALA A 201 -7.18 -19.19 -7.24
CA ALA A 201 -8.32 -18.26 -7.19
C ALA A 201 -8.19 -17.20 -6.08
N ALA A 202 -6.96 -16.96 -5.60
CA ALA A 202 -6.70 -15.96 -4.59
C ALA A 202 -7.05 -14.56 -5.15
N PRO A 203 -7.64 -13.70 -4.32
CA PRO A 203 -7.99 -12.36 -4.76
C PRO A 203 -6.74 -11.52 -5.08
N PHE A 204 -6.90 -10.54 -5.97
CA PHE A 204 -5.85 -9.65 -6.53
C PHE A 204 -5.11 -8.77 -5.52
N TYR A 205 -5.46 -8.89 -4.24
CA TYR A 205 -4.83 -8.23 -3.10
C TYR A 205 -4.05 -9.24 -2.23
N THR A 206 -3.50 -10.28 -2.87
CA THR A 206 -2.63 -11.28 -2.25
C THR A 206 -1.21 -11.14 -2.77
N ALA A 207 -0.28 -10.77 -1.89
CA ALA A 207 1.15 -10.83 -2.13
C ALA A 207 1.69 -12.20 -1.67
N SER A 208 2.46 -12.88 -2.52
CA SER A 208 3.13 -14.15 -2.19
C SER A 208 4.60 -14.07 -2.50
N GLY A 209 5.45 -14.67 -1.66
CA GLY A 209 6.88 -14.64 -1.88
C GLY A 209 7.67 -15.22 -0.72
N LEU A 210 8.78 -14.56 -0.39
CA LEU A 210 9.73 -14.97 0.64
C LEU A 210 9.82 -13.94 1.74
N PHE A 211 9.87 -14.44 2.97
CA PHE A 211 10.21 -13.70 4.17
C PHE A 211 11.51 -14.29 4.72
N THR A 212 12.54 -13.45 4.88
CA THR A 212 13.87 -13.88 5.34
C THR A 212 14.20 -13.22 6.65
N ILE A 213 14.59 -13.99 7.68
CA ILE A 213 15.01 -13.48 8.99
C ILE A 213 16.10 -14.39 9.57
N ASN A 214 17.14 -13.83 10.18
CA ASN A 214 18.28 -14.59 10.71
C ASN A 214 18.94 -15.55 9.69
N GLY A 215 18.91 -15.20 8.40
CA GLY A 215 19.46 -16.02 7.32
C GLY A 215 18.59 -17.21 6.91
N ASN A 216 17.43 -17.41 7.54
CA ASN A 216 16.44 -18.40 7.13
C ASN A 216 15.37 -17.74 6.25
N SER A 217 14.95 -18.44 5.20
CA SER A 217 13.89 -17.98 4.29
C SER A 217 12.66 -18.87 4.42
N TYR A 218 11.50 -18.23 4.47
CA TYR A 218 10.19 -18.85 4.63
C TYR A 218 9.30 -18.40 3.48
N SER A 219 8.45 -19.29 2.96
CA SER A 219 7.40 -18.83 2.04
C SER A 219 6.41 -17.98 2.82
N LEU A 220 5.89 -16.94 2.19
CA LEU A 220 4.97 -15.97 2.77
C LEU A 220 3.78 -15.82 1.82
N ARG A 221 2.58 -15.71 2.42
CA ARG A 221 1.38 -15.24 1.76
C ARG A 221 0.72 -14.17 2.64
N TRP A 222 0.37 -13.04 2.04
CA TRP A 222 -0.23 -11.88 2.68
C TRP A 222 -1.41 -11.41 1.85
N THR A 223 -2.62 -11.48 2.41
CA THR A 223 -3.88 -11.10 1.75
C THR A 223 -4.53 -9.96 2.52
N LEU A 224 -4.68 -8.78 1.90
CA LEU A 224 -5.48 -7.68 2.46
C LEU A 224 -6.94 -8.13 2.58
N LEU A 225 -7.68 -7.62 3.56
CA LEU A 225 -9.07 -8.06 3.75
C LEU A 225 -10.04 -7.43 2.74
N ASP A 226 -9.70 -6.26 2.20
CA ASP A 226 -10.44 -5.52 1.19
C ASP A 226 -9.53 -4.52 0.44
N PHE A 227 -10.12 -3.67 -0.40
CA PHE A 227 -9.40 -2.63 -1.16
C PHE A 227 -8.92 -1.45 -0.30
N ASN A 228 -9.56 -1.25 0.85
CA ASN A 228 -9.33 -0.11 1.75
C ASN A 228 -8.60 -0.58 3.02
N SER A 229 -7.91 -1.72 2.92
CA SER A 229 -7.65 -2.50 4.11
C SER A 229 -6.56 -1.88 4.96
N ILE A 230 -6.95 -1.58 6.18
CA ILE A 230 -6.02 -1.32 7.28
C ILE A 230 -5.49 -2.62 7.89
N GLN A 231 -5.92 -3.78 7.39
CA GLN A 231 -5.66 -5.09 7.95
C GLN A 231 -5.33 -6.12 6.89
N PHE A 232 -4.70 -7.20 7.33
CA PHE A 232 -4.48 -8.35 6.49
C PHE A 232 -4.45 -9.65 7.27
N GLN A 233 -4.59 -10.72 6.52
CA GLN A 233 -4.42 -12.09 6.98
C GLN A 233 -3.49 -12.85 6.03
N GLY A 234 -2.82 -13.85 6.54
CA GLY A 234 -1.83 -14.57 5.78
C GLY A 234 -1.21 -15.71 6.56
N CYS A 235 -0.07 -16.15 6.08
CA CYS A 235 0.75 -17.14 6.73
C CYS A 235 2.15 -17.16 6.17
N TRP A 236 3.01 -17.84 6.91
CA TRP A 236 4.33 -18.22 6.47
C TRP A 236 4.49 -19.72 6.65
N ALA A 237 5.30 -20.36 5.82
CA ALA A 237 5.56 -21.78 5.92
C ALA A 237 7.05 -22.10 6.04
N THR A 238 7.28 -23.19 6.76
CA THR A 238 8.56 -23.89 6.89
C THR A 238 8.42 -25.27 6.26
N ASP A 239 9.52 -26.02 6.22
CA ASP A 239 9.48 -27.44 5.85
C ASP A 239 8.64 -28.30 6.82
N THR A 240 8.37 -27.82 8.04
CA THR A 240 7.71 -28.60 9.11
C THR A 240 6.27 -28.16 9.40
N GLY A 241 5.80 -27.07 8.82
CA GLY A 241 4.46 -26.57 9.10
C GLY A 241 4.17 -25.19 8.52
N VAL A 242 2.88 -24.84 8.58
CA VAL A 242 2.36 -23.55 8.14
C VAL A 242 1.75 -22.81 9.33
N TYR A 243 2.06 -21.54 9.45
CA TYR A 243 1.77 -20.73 10.63
C TYR A 243 0.98 -19.49 10.23
N PRO A 244 -0.14 -19.18 10.91
CA PRO A 244 -0.95 -18.03 10.58
C PRO A 244 -0.24 -16.74 10.94
N TRP A 245 -0.44 -15.73 10.11
CA TRP A 245 0.07 -14.38 10.31
C TRP A 245 -1.10 -13.42 10.09
N CYS A 246 -1.24 -12.38 10.93
CA CYS A 246 -2.04 -11.21 10.60
C CYS A 246 -1.30 -9.90 10.93
N GLY A 247 -1.88 -8.77 10.52
CA GLY A 247 -1.35 -7.47 10.91
C GLY A 247 -2.28 -6.33 10.52
N TRP A 248 -1.89 -5.13 10.93
CA TRP A 248 -2.63 -3.89 10.74
C TRP A 248 -1.69 -2.71 10.54
N ARG A 249 -2.19 -1.61 9.99
CA ARG A 249 -1.40 -0.39 9.81
C ARG A 249 -0.99 0.18 11.17
N GLU A 250 0.21 0.76 11.26
CA GLU A 250 0.73 1.35 12.50
C GLU A 250 -0.17 2.46 13.08
N ASP A 251 -0.85 3.21 12.23
CA ASP A 251 -1.78 4.29 12.58
C ASP A 251 -3.21 3.81 12.87
N SER A 252 -3.46 2.50 12.76
CA SER A 252 -4.78 1.90 12.97
C SER A 252 -4.89 1.21 14.33
N VAL A 253 -6.12 1.15 14.85
CA VAL A 253 -6.40 0.41 16.09
C VAL A 253 -6.45 -1.08 15.77
N ALA A 254 -5.72 -1.90 16.54
CA ALA A 254 -5.82 -3.36 16.46
C ALA A 254 -7.22 -3.80 16.88
N THR A 255 -8.11 -4.05 15.92
CA THR A 255 -9.51 -4.43 16.21
C THR A 255 -9.78 -5.92 16.04
N ILE A 256 -8.89 -6.68 15.39
CA ILE A 256 -9.13 -8.08 15.03
C ILE A 256 -8.01 -8.98 15.56
N GLN A 257 -8.40 -10.05 16.27
CA GLN A 257 -7.52 -11.17 16.55
C GLN A 257 -7.21 -11.90 15.24
N CYS A 258 -5.95 -12.29 15.03
CA CYS A 258 -5.60 -13.11 13.87
C CYS A 258 -6.59 -14.28 13.77
N PRO A 259 -7.26 -14.47 12.62
CA PRO A 259 -8.16 -15.59 12.47
C PRO A 259 -7.40 -16.89 12.77
N THR A 260 -8.07 -17.83 13.44
CA THR A 260 -7.53 -19.18 13.62
C THR A 260 -7.19 -19.73 12.24
N ALA A 261 -5.93 -20.17 12.07
CA ALA A 261 -5.29 -20.43 10.79
C ALA A 261 -6.27 -20.85 9.67
N PRO A 262 -6.59 -19.96 8.71
CA PRO A 262 -7.14 -20.43 7.45
C PRO A 262 -6.12 -21.43 6.86
N SER A 263 -6.61 -22.47 6.19
CA SER A 263 -5.76 -23.40 5.46
C SER A 263 -4.90 -22.58 4.51
N CYS A 264 -3.61 -22.52 4.79
CA CYS A 264 -2.67 -21.94 3.86
C CYS A 264 -2.38 -22.98 2.79
N PRO A 265 -2.86 -22.76 1.56
CA PRO A 265 -2.52 -23.63 0.45
C PRO A 265 -1.08 -23.42 0.01
#